data_AF-A0A1X9QDC0-F1
#
_entry.id   AF-A0A1X9QDC0-F1
#
_cell.length_a   1.000
_cell.length_b   1.000
_cell.length_c   1.000
_cell.angle_alpha   90.00
_cell.angle_beta   90.00
_cell.angle_gamma   90.00
#
_symmetry.space_group_name_H-M   'P 1'
#
loop_
_entity.id
_entity.type
_entity.pdbx_description
1 polymer ?
#
loop_
_entity_poly.entity_id
_entity_poly.type
_entity_poly.pdbx_seq_one_letter_code
_entity_poly.pdbx_strand_id
1 'polypeptide(L)'
;MRKAKAIFTAIVFSLGAGSIPAYASDPCASVLCLYGKAVGQGGGSECRSAEKDFFNILKKKKGSIRWSKTFDARKAFLNQCSTADPAAISKIMSKFGKIKG
;
A
#
# COMPACT_ATOMS: atom_id res chain seq x y z
N MET A 1 -22.44 -10.86 -49.08
CA MET A 1 -23.28 -10.30 -48.00
C MET A 1 -22.61 -10.63 -46.67
N ARG A 2 -21.51 -9.95 -46.28
CA ARG A 2 -21.45 -8.87 -45.28
C ARG A 2 -22.13 -9.17 -43.92
N LYS A 3 -21.25 -9.36 -42.93
CA LYS A 3 -21.35 -9.08 -41.48
C LYS A 3 -21.94 -10.19 -40.59
N ALA A 4 -21.08 -11.03 -40.03
CA ALA A 4 -21.22 -11.49 -38.65
C ALA A 4 -20.14 -10.79 -37.83
N LYS A 5 -20.55 -9.76 -37.10
CA LYS A 5 -19.73 -8.91 -36.24
C LYS A 5 -20.09 -9.30 -34.82
N ALA A 6 -19.25 -10.08 -34.14
CA ALA A 6 -19.33 -10.28 -32.69
C ALA A 6 -18.03 -10.94 -32.18
N ILE A 7 -16.91 -10.23 -32.29
CA ILE A 7 -15.77 -10.50 -31.41
C ILE A 7 -15.87 -9.46 -30.29
N PHE A 8 -16.62 -9.83 -29.26
CA PHE A 8 -16.58 -9.20 -27.96
C PHE A 8 -16.49 -10.34 -26.94
N THR A 9 -15.36 -11.05 -26.97
CA THR A 9 -14.91 -11.81 -25.81
C THR A 9 -14.51 -10.79 -24.75
N ALA A 10 -15.51 -10.33 -24.00
CA ALA A 10 -15.27 -9.73 -22.70
C ALA A 10 -14.55 -10.79 -21.89
N ILE A 11 -13.24 -10.64 -21.73
CA ILE A 11 -12.48 -11.35 -20.71
C ILE A 11 -13.15 -10.96 -19.41
N VAL A 12 -13.96 -11.87 -18.89
CA VAL A 12 -14.47 -11.82 -17.53
C VAL A 12 -13.23 -11.82 -16.67
N PHE A 13 -12.82 -10.63 -16.21
CA PHE A 13 -11.89 -10.50 -15.11
C PHE A 13 -12.63 -11.08 -13.92
N SER A 14 -12.41 -12.37 -13.71
CA SER A 14 -12.83 -13.08 -12.52
C SER A 14 -12.39 -12.21 -11.36
N LEU A 15 -13.37 -11.55 -10.73
CA LEU A 15 -13.19 -10.93 -9.43
C LEU A 15 -12.82 -12.08 -8.51
N GLY A 16 -11.52 -12.35 -8.41
CA GLY A 16 -10.99 -13.14 -7.34
C GLY A 16 -11.56 -12.50 -6.09
N ALA A 17 -12.36 -13.27 -5.36
CA ALA A 17 -12.74 -12.97 -4.00
C ALA A 17 -11.45 -12.98 -3.16
N GLY A 18 -10.64 -11.95 -3.33
CA GLY A 18 -9.65 -11.56 -2.36
C GLY A 18 -10.45 -11.07 -1.19
N SER A 19 -10.51 -11.90 -0.15
CA SER A 19 -10.93 -11.54 1.18
C SER A 19 -10.52 -10.09 1.47
N ILE A 20 -11.49 -9.18 1.53
CA ILE A 20 -11.27 -7.82 2.00
C ILE A 20 -10.80 -8.00 3.45
N PRO A 21 -9.55 -7.70 3.79
CA PRO A 21 -9.07 -7.96 5.14
C PRO A 21 -9.84 -7.03 6.07
N ALA A 22 -10.56 -7.66 7.00
CA ALA A 22 -11.33 -6.97 8.02
C ALA A 22 -10.39 -6.17 8.93
N TYR A 23 -10.61 -4.86 8.97
CA TYR A 23 -10.20 -3.87 9.97
C TYR A 23 -9.25 -4.35 11.09
N ALA A 24 -8.01 -4.57 10.71
CA ALA A 24 -6.80 -4.44 11.52
C ALA A 24 -5.76 -3.81 10.59
N SER A 25 -4.81 -3.00 11.10
CA SER A 25 -3.83 -2.32 10.25
C SER A 25 -3.15 -3.29 9.30
N ASP A 26 -3.53 -3.25 8.01
CA ASP A 26 -3.13 -4.27 7.04
C ASP A 26 -1.80 -3.82 6.38
N PRO A 27 -0.67 -4.46 6.75
CA PRO A 27 0.62 -4.10 6.19
C PRO A 27 0.67 -4.34 4.67
N CYS A 28 -0.08 -5.32 4.15
CA CYS A 28 -0.11 -5.60 2.71
C CYS A 28 -0.88 -4.54 1.92
N ALA A 29 -2.06 -4.12 2.42
CA ALA A 29 -2.76 -2.98 1.85
C ALA A 29 -1.92 -1.70 1.92
N SER A 30 -1.22 -1.45 3.04
CA SER A 30 -0.32 -0.30 3.16
C SER A 30 0.81 -0.36 2.14
N VAL A 31 1.43 -1.52 1.92
CA VAL A 31 2.44 -1.68 0.85
C VAL A 31 1.85 -1.35 -0.51
N LEU A 32 0.71 -1.94 -0.87
CA LEU A 32 0.09 -1.74 -2.18
C LEU A 32 -0.24 -0.26 -2.43
N CYS A 33 -0.91 0.36 -1.47
CA CYS A 33 -1.33 1.77 -1.54
C CYS A 33 -0.16 2.75 -1.58
N LEU A 34 0.82 2.57 -0.67
CA LEU A 34 1.99 3.44 -0.63
C LEU A 34 2.89 3.24 -1.84
N TYR A 35 2.96 2.02 -2.39
CA TYR A 35 3.70 1.78 -3.61
C TYR A 35 3.05 2.48 -4.80
N GLY A 36 1.73 2.35 -4.97
CA GLY A 36 0.96 3.10 -5.96
C GLY A 36 1.24 4.60 -5.86
N LYS A 37 1.12 5.16 -4.66
CA LYS A 37 1.44 6.57 -4.37
C LYS A 37 2.90 6.92 -4.68
N ALA A 38 3.85 6.01 -4.39
CA ALA A 38 5.27 6.20 -4.67
C ALA A 38 5.59 6.31 -6.16
N VAL A 39 4.83 5.61 -7.01
CA VAL A 39 5.00 5.60 -8.48
C VAL A 39 4.06 6.56 -9.20
N GLY A 40 3.24 7.32 -8.48
CA GLY A 40 2.32 8.32 -9.05
C GLY A 40 0.94 7.79 -9.44
N GLN A 41 0.63 6.53 -9.14
CA GLN A 41 -0.71 5.96 -9.27
C GLN A 41 -1.43 6.05 -7.92
N GLY A 42 -2.18 7.14 -7.69
CA GLY A 42 -2.91 7.33 -6.44
C GLY A 42 -3.97 6.26 -6.23
N GLY A 43 -3.99 5.61 -5.07
CA GLY A 43 -4.95 4.55 -4.73
C GLY A 43 -6.34 5.02 -4.27
N GLY A 44 -6.68 6.29 -4.51
CA GLY A 44 -7.99 6.86 -4.18
C GLY A 44 -8.33 6.89 -2.67
N SER A 45 -9.62 7.05 -2.36
CA SER A 45 -10.15 7.07 -0.99
C SER A 45 -9.90 5.76 -0.23
N GLU A 46 -9.88 4.65 -0.96
CA GLU A 46 -9.73 3.30 -0.40
C GLU A 46 -8.39 3.12 0.30
N CYS A 47 -7.35 3.75 -0.23
CA CYS A 47 -6.02 3.71 0.35
C CYS A 47 -5.81 4.62 1.55
N ARG A 48 -6.75 5.54 1.84
CA ARG A 48 -6.59 6.53 2.90
C ARG A 48 -6.41 5.90 4.28
N SER A 49 -7.11 4.80 4.57
CA SER A 49 -6.97 4.10 5.84
C SER A 49 -5.60 3.42 5.95
N ALA A 50 -5.19 2.69 4.90
CA ALA A 50 -3.93 1.97 4.87
C ALA A 50 -2.70 2.92 4.90
N GLU A 51 -2.79 4.07 4.24
CA GLU A 51 -1.78 5.12 4.34
C GLU A 51 -1.72 5.70 5.76
N LYS A 52 -2.87 5.97 6.36
CA LYS A 52 -2.97 6.50 7.72
C LYS A 52 -2.36 5.53 8.74
N ASP A 53 -2.59 4.23 8.60
CA ASP A 53 -1.98 3.21 9.46
C ASP A 53 -0.45 3.28 9.43
N PHE A 54 0.14 3.37 8.24
CA PHE A 54 1.58 3.54 8.09
C PHE A 54 2.10 4.86 8.70
N PHE A 55 1.41 5.98 8.44
CA PHE A 55 1.88 7.28 8.90
C PHE A 55 1.68 7.49 10.41
N ASN A 56 0.69 6.84 11.01
CA ASN A 56 0.45 6.82 12.45
C ASN A 56 1.55 6.11 13.24
N ILE A 57 2.34 5.23 12.60
CA ILE A 57 3.52 4.64 13.22
C ILE A 57 4.55 5.75 13.44
N LEU A 58 4.56 6.29 14.64
CA LEU A 58 5.48 7.34 15.09
C LEU A 58 6.08 6.93 16.43
N LYS A 59 7.41 6.86 16.49
CA LYS A 59 8.13 6.66 17.76
C LYS A 59 8.53 8.02 18.31
N LYS A 60 7.92 8.42 19.43
CA LYS A 60 8.19 9.70 20.10
C LYS A 60 8.97 9.46 21.39
N LYS A 61 9.82 10.41 21.78
CA LYS A 61 10.50 10.45 23.09
C LYS A 61 10.63 11.90 23.52
N LYS A 62 10.15 12.23 24.73
CA LYS A 62 10.12 13.61 25.27
C LYS A 62 9.48 14.62 24.30
N GLY A 63 8.32 14.28 23.73
CA GLY A 63 7.60 15.14 22.77
C GLY A 63 8.14 15.15 21.34
N SER A 64 9.43 14.85 21.13
CA SER A 64 10.05 14.84 19.81
C SER A 64 9.91 13.49 19.08
N ILE A 65 9.69 13.55 17.76
CA ILE A 65 9.65 12.36 16.90
C ILE A 65 11.08 11.85 16.67
N ARG A 66 11.31 10.57 16.95
CA ARG A 66 12.55 9.88 16.61
C ARG A 66 12.42 9.32 15.20
N TRP A 67 12.79 10.10 14.18
CA TRP A 67 12.64 9.70 12.77
C TRP A 67 13.36 8.41 12.42
N SER A 68 14.56 8.17 12.94
CA SER A 68 15.26 6.88 12.74
C SER A 68 14.46 5.70 13.31
N LYS A 69 13.94 5.80 14.54
CA LYS A 69 13.12 4.72 15.14
C LYS A 69 11.75 4.57 14.50
N THR A 70 11.21 5.67 14.00
CA THR A 70 9.97 5.69 13.22
C THR A 70 10.18 4.98 11.89
N PHE A 71 11.28 5.24 11.20
CA PHE A 71 11.67 4.56 9.97
C PHE A 71 11.80 3.05 10.19
N ASP A 72 12.52 2.63 11.23
CA ASP A 72 12.68 1.20 11.55
C ASP A 72 11.32 0.54 11.84
N ALA A 73 10.45 1.20 12.62
CA ALA A 73 9.12 0.69 12.95
C ALA A 73 8.20 0.61 11.72
N ARG A 74 8.24 1.62 10.84
CA ARG A 74 7.50 1.63 9.57
C ARG A 74 7.97 0.52 8.64
N LYS A 75 9.28 0.29 8.54
CA LYS A 75 9.84 -0.82 7.77
C LYS A 75 9.41 -2.17 8.34
N ALA A 76 9.48 -2.33 9.66
CA ALA A 76 9.06 -3.55 10.34
C ALA A 76 7.58 -3.86 10.09
N PHE A 77 6.72 -2.83 10.10
CA PHE A 77 5.30 -2.98 9.75
C PHE A 77 5.12 -3.46 8.30
N LEU A 78 5.75 -2.81 7.31
CA LEU A 78 5.62 -3.25 5.91
C LEU A 78 6.18 -4.68 5.69
N ASN A 79 7.23 -5.05 6.43
CA ASN A 79 7.80 -6.41 6.40
C ASN A 79 6.88 -7.48 6.99
N GLN A 80 5.80 -7.12 7.69
CA GLN A 80 4.77 -8.09 8.10
C GLN A 80 3.98 -8.62 6.90
N CYS A 81 4.02 -7.92 5.76
CA CYS A 81 3.48 -8.44 4.52
C CYS A 81 4.49 -9.39 3.85
N SER A 82 4.29 -10.71 4.00
CA SER A 82 5.17 -11.72 3.41
C SER A 82 5.17 -11.73 1.88
N THR A 83 4.11 -11.21 1.25
CA THR A 83 3.95 -11.17 -0.21
C THR A 83 4.52 -9.89 -0.83
N ALA A 84 4.97 -8.93 -0.01
CA ALA A 84 5.48 -7.67 -0.49
C ALA A 84 6.89 -7.81 -1.10
N ASP A 85 7.08 -7.25 -2.29
CA ASP A 85 8.41 -7.15 -2.91
C ASP A 85 9.33 -6.24 -2.05
N PRO A 86 10.51 -6.72 -1.61
CA PRO A 86 11.49 -5.90 -0.89
C PRO A 86 11.89 -4.61 -1.62
N ALA A 87 11.87 -4.60 -2.96
CA ALA A 87 12.11 -3.41 -3.76
C ALA A 87 10.96 -2.39 -3.63
N ALA A 88 9.71 -2.86 -3.57
CA ALA A 88 8.55 -2.01 -3.30
C ALA A 88 8.63 -1.40 -1.90
N ILE A 89 8.94 -2.21 -0.88
CA ILE A 89 9.17 -1.72 0.50
C ILE A 89 10.29 -0.68 0.51
N SER A 90 11.41 -0.94 -0.16
CA SER A 90 12.54 -0.01 -0.22
C SER A 90 12.16 1.31 -0.90
N LYS A 91 11.37 1.26 -1.97
CA LYS A 91 10.85 2.45 -2.66
C LYS A 91 9.94 3.26 -1.73
N ILE A 92 9.00 2.60 -1.04
CA ILE A 92 8.10 3.25 -0.06
C ILE A 92 8.92 3.90 1.04
N MET A 93 9.87 3.16 1.64
CA MET A 93 10.69 3.66 2.74
C MET A 93 11.58 4.84 2.31
N SER A 94 12.11 4.83 1.09
CA SER A 94 12.91 5.95 0.57
C SER A 94 12.13 7.26 0.45
N LYS A 95 10.83 7.18 0.10
CA LYS A 95 9.96 8.35 -0.08
C LYS A 95 9.23 8.76 1.20
N PHE A 96 8.68 7.78 1.92
CA PHE A 96 7.71 8.00 2.99
C PHE A 96 8.23 7.62 4.39
N GLY A 97 9.37 6.94 4.47
CA GLY A 97 9.86 6.37 5.72
C GLY A 97 10.22 7.38 6.82
N LYS A 98 10.63 8.60 6.45
CA LYS A 98 11.06 9.66 7.39
C LYS A 98 10.23 10.95 7.30
N ILE A 99 9.11 10.93 6.58
CA ILE A 99 8.27 12.11 6.44
C ILE A 99 7.05 12.03 7.35
N LYS A 100 6.47 13.20 7.61
CA LYS A 100 5.13 13.31 8.18
C LYS A 100 4.15 13.12 7.03
N GLY A 101 3.23 12.16 7.17
CA GLY A 101 2.13 11.97 6.23
C GLY A 101 0.87 12.69 6.66
#